data_AF-A0A368E6C1-F1
#
_entry.id   AF-A0A368E6C1-F1
#
_cell.length_a   1.000
_cell.length_b   1.000
_cell.length_c   1.000
_cell.angle_alpha   90.00
_cell.angle_beta   90.00
_cell.angle_gamma   90.00
#
_symmetry.space_group_name_H-M   'P 1'
#
loop_
_entity.id
_entity.type
_entity.pdbx_description
1 polymer ?
#
loop_
_entity_poly.entity_id
_entity_poly.type
_entity_poly.pdbx_seq_one_letter_code
_entity_poly.pdbx_strand_id
1 'polypeptide(L)' 'MQVYGHMPNGDNVFQVTIESDDLKLKVLSLGAIIQDVRMRSVTHSLVLGYPRLEPYFINSGKLGAIVGRY' A
#
# COMPACT_ATOMS: atom_id res chain seq x y z
N MET A 1 -0.04 -7.97 10.34
CA MET A 1 -0.27 -6.51 10.38
C MET A 1 0.81 -5.90 11.25
N GLN A 2 1.43 -4.81 10.81
CA GLN A 2 2.51 -4.14 11.56
C GLN A 2 2.45 -2.62 11.35
N VAL A 3 2.98 -1.84 12.29
CA VAL A 3 3.15 -0.39 12.10
C VAL A 3 4.16 -0.18 10.97
N TYR A 4 3.76 0.55 9.93
CA TYR A 4 4.58 0.86 8.77
C TYR A 4 5.21 2.25 8.87
N GLY A 5 4.51 3.18 9.53
CA GLY A 5 4.98 4.52 9.81
C GLY A 5 3.91 5.34 10.50
N HIS A 6 4.12 6.65 10.56
CA HIS A 6 3.20 7.59 11.21
C HIS A 6 2.72 8.63 10.20
N MET A 7 1.47 9.02 10.33
CA MET A 7 0.92 10.21 9.68
C MET A 7 1.57 11.47 10.28
N PRO A 8 1.54 12.63 9.58
CA PRO A 8 2.06 13.88 10.11
C PRO A 8 1.42 14.32 11.44
N ASN A 9 0.20 13.86 11.74
CA ASN A 9 -0.50 14.11 12.99
C ASN A 9 -0.12 13.12 14.12
N GLY A 10 0.80 12.19 13.87
CA GLY A 10 1.27 11.18 14.84
C GLY A 10 0.53 9.84 14.79
N ASP A 11 -0.59 9.74 14.08
CA ASP A 11 -1.36 8.50 14.01
C ASP A 11 -0.58 7.38 13.32
N ASN A 12 -0.73 6.15 13.82
CA ASN A 12 -0.10 4.98 13.21
C ASN A 12 -0.74 4.64 11.86
N VAL A 13 0.09 4.46 10.84
CA VAL A 13 -0.28 3.76 9.61
C VAL A 13 0.23 2.33 9.70
N PHE A 14 -0.67 1.38 9.48
CA PHE A 14 -0.34 -0.03 9.47
C PHE A 14 -0.22 -0.55 8.05
N GLN A 15 0.60 -1.59 7.89
CA GLN A 15 0.64 -2.40 6.68
C GLN A 15 0.17 -3.81 7.00
N VAL A 16 -0.75 -4.30 6.17
CA VAL A 16 -1.24 -5.68 6.19
C VAL A 16 -0.67 -6.38 4.97
N THR A 17 -0.06 -7.54 5.19
CA THR A 17 0.30 -8.47 4.12
C THR A 17 -0.79 -9.53 4.03
N ILE A 18 -1.34 -9.71 2.85
CA ILE A 18 -2.27 -10.79 2.51
C ILE A 18 -1.56 -11.66 1.49
N GLU A 19 -1.49 -12.97 1.72
CA GLU A 19 -0.78 -13.87 0.83
C GLU A 19 -1.52 -15.20 0.64
N SER A 20 -1.39 -15.73 -0.57
CA SER A 20 -1.71 -17.09 -0.96
C SER A 20 -0.47 -17.72 -1.60
N ASP A 21 -0.60 -18.93 -2.12
CA ASP A 21 0.50 -19.60 -2.81
C ASP A 21 1.05 -18.74 -3.96
N ASP A 22 0.19 -18.18 -4.80
CA ASP A 22 0.63 -17.54 -6.04
C ASP A 22 0.66 -16.02 -5.99
N LEU A 23 0.05 -15.40 -4.97
CA LEU A 23 -0.16 -13.96 -4.92
C LEU A 23 0.08 -13.40 -3.51
N LYS A 24 0.77 -12.25 -3.44
CA LYS A 24 1.01 -11.51 -2.20
C LYS A 24 0.67 -10.04 -2.40
N LEU A 25 -0.08 -9.46 -1.48
CA LEU A 25 -0.48 -8.06 -1.47
C LEU A 25 -0.02 -7.38 -0.19
N LYS A 26 0.41 -6.12 -0.32
CA LYS A 26 0.60 -5.20 0.81
C LYS A 26 -0.43 -4.10 0.74
N VAL A 27 -1.19 -3.92 1.81
CA VAL A 27 -2.24 -2.91 1.92
C VAL A 27 -1.93 -1.99 3.10
N LEU A 28 -2.02 -0.68 2.88
CA LEU A 28 -1.87 0.33 3.93
C LEU A 28 -3.22 0.63 4.56
N SER A 29 -3.27 0.84 5.88
CA SER A 29 -4.48 1.31 6.56
C SER A 29 -4.86 2.74 6.14
N LEU A 30 -3.91 3.49 5.59
CA LEU A 30 -4.16 4.79 4.95
C LEU A 30 -4.97 4.57 3.66
N GLY A 31 -6.26 4.93 3.68
CA GLY A 31 -7.13 4.87 2.51
C GLY A 31 -7.30 3.48 1.89
N ALA A 32 -6.98 2.42 2.64
CA ALA A 32 -6.92 1.04 2.15
C ALA A 32 -6.07 0.89 0.86
N ILE A 33 -4.98 1.65 0.76
CA ILE A 33 -4.14 1.71 -0.44
C ILE A 33 -3.46 0.37 -0.69
N ILE A 34 -3.58 -0.16 -1.91
CA ILE A 34 -2.77 -1.28 -2.39
C ILE A 34 -1.37 -0.75 -2.75
N GLN A 35 -0.37 -1.11 -1.95
CA GLN A 35 1.00 -0.62 -2.12
C GLN A 35 1.84 -1.48 -3.07
N ASP A 36 1.71 -2.81 -2.98
CA ASP A 36 2.56 -3.78 -3.69
C ASP A 36 1.73 -5.04 -3.94
N VAL A 37 1.81 -5.59 -5.16
CA VAL A 37 1.18 -6.86 -5.54
C VAL A 37 2.23 -7.70 -6.24
N ARG A 38 2.52 -8.89 -5.74
CA ARG A 38 3.52 -9.80 -6.31
C ARG A 38 2.89 -11.12 -6.67
N MET A 39 3.22 -11.62 -7.85
CA MET A 39 2.84 -12.94 -8.32
C MET A 39 4.06 -13.84 -8.35
N ARG A 40 3.86 -15.13 -8.06
CA ARG A 40 4.90 -16.15 -8.19
C ARG A 40 5.56 -16.06 -9.58
N SER A 41 6.89 -16.13 -9.59
CA SER A 41 7.74 -16.04 -10.79
C SER A 41 7.82 -14.66 -11.47
N VAL A 42 7.20 -13.61 -10.92
CA VAL A 42 7.42 -12.22 -11.36
C VAL A 42 8.28 -11.48 -10.33
N THR A 43 9.38 -10.89 -10.79
CA THR A 43 10.39 -10.29 -9.90
C THR A 43 10.01 -8.88 -9.40
N HIS A 44 9.12 -8.19 -10.11
CA HIS A 44 8.64 -6.86 -9.77
C HIS A 44 7.19 -6.86 -9.28
N SER A 45 6.78 -5.75 -8.67
CA SER A 45 5.37 -5.50 -8.33
C SER A 45 4.54 -5.38 -9.61
N LEU A 46 3.33 -5.95 -9.59
CA LEU A 46 2.34 -5.82 -10.66
C LEU A 46 1.59 -4.47 -10.63
N VAL A 47 1.80 -3.66 -9.58
CA VAL A 47 1.21 -2.33 -9.44
C VAL A 47 2.29 -1.28 -9.24
N LEU A 48 2.01 -0.07 -9.71
CA LEU A 48 2.79 1.12 -9.36
C LEU A 48 2.49 1.52 -7.92
N GLY A 49 3.53 1.90 -7.20
CA GLY A 49 3.44 2.33 -5.82
C GLY A 49 4.74 2.99 -5.36
N TYR A 50 4.76 3.45 -4.12
CA TYR A 50 5.95 4.03 -3.51
C TYR A 50 6.52 3.07 -2.45
N PRO A 51 7.86 2.94 -2.35
CA PRO A 51 8.49 2.08 -1.37
C PRO A 51 8.47 2.65 0.06
N ARG A 52 8.00 3.89 0.22
CA ARG A 52 7.91 4.62 1.50
C ARG A 52 6.50 5.21 1.69
N LEU A 53 6.17 5.55 2.93
CA LEU A 53 4.84 6.06 3.30
C LEU A 53 4.59 7.50 2.83
N GLU A 54 5.59 8.37 2.94
CA GLU A 54 5.44 9.82 2.81
C GLU A 54 4.89 10.27 1.44
N PRO A 55 5.28 9.66 0.30
CA PRO A 55 4.69 10.00 -0.99
C PRO A 55 3.17 9.74 -1.07
N TYR A 56 2.63 8.81 -0.25
CA TYR A 56 1.20 8.53 -0.21
C TYR A 56 0.36 9.60 0.49
N PHE A 57 0.96 10.54 1.22
CA PHE A 57 0.22 11.65 1.84
C PHE A 57 -0.38 12.60 0.80
N ILE A 58 0.34 12.83 -0.30
CA ILE A 58 -0.16 13.59 -1.44
C ILE A 58 -0.77 12.64 -2.49
N ASN A 59 -0.09 11.52 -2.75
CA ASN A 59 -0.45 10.51 -3.75
C ASN A 59 -1.01 11.12 -5.04
N SER A 60 -0.21 11.94 -5.72
CA SER A 60 -0.65 12.71 -6.90
C SER A 60 -1.21 11.83 -8.01
N GLY A 61 -0.64 10.64 -8.19
CA GLY A 61 -1.10 9.64 -9.16
C GLY A 61 -2.25 8.75 -8.69
N LYS A 62 -2.78 8.95 -7.46
CA LYS A 62 -3.81 8.10 -6.83
C LYS A 62 -3.44 6.60 -6.86
N LEU A 63 -2.15 6.30 -6.76
CA LEU A 63 -1.62 4.94 -6.89
C LEU A 63 -2.21 4.03 -5.81
N GLY A 64 -2.87 2.96 -6.27
CA GLY A 64 -3.50 1.95 -5.40
C GLY A 64 -4.62 2.46 -4.50
N ALA A 65 -5.07 3.72 -4.65
CA ALA A 65 -6.05 4.32 -3.76
C ALA A 65 -7.46 3.81 -4.03
N ILE A 66 -8.24 3.63 -2.96
CA ILE A 66 -9.70 3.54 -3.08
C ILE A 66 -10.24 4.96 -3.20
N VAL A 67 -10.68 5.34 -4.40
CA VAL A 67 -11.22 6.68 -4.67
C VAL A 67 -12.69 6.75 -4.24
N GLY A 68 -13.05 7.84 -3.57
CA GLY A 68 -14.42 8.12 -3.14
C GLY A 68 -14.53 9.48 -2.43
N ARG A 69 -15.73 10.00 -2.17
CA ARG A 69 -17.06 9.44 -2.48
C ARG A 69 -17.65 9.84 -3.85
N TYR A 70 -16.99 10.70 -4.62
CA TYR A 70 -17.46 11.21 -5.91
C TYR A 70 -16.27 11.46 -6.84
#